data_AF-A0A937TN73-F1
#
_entry.id   AF-A0A937TN73-F1
#
_cell.length_a   1.000
_cell.length_b   1.000
_cell.length_c   1.000
_cell.angle_alpha   90.00
_cell.angle_beta   90.00
_cell.angle_gamma   90.00
#
_symmetry.space_group_name_H-M   'P 1'
#
loop_
_entity.id
_entity.type
_entity.pdbx_description
1 polymer ?
#
loop_
_entity_poly.entity_id
_entity_poly.type
_entity_poly.pdbx_seq_one_letter_code
_entity_poly.pdbx_strand_id
1 'polypeptide(L)' 'MRLKGQVAIVTGAGQGIGQAIATTLAREGAAVVVND' A
#
# COMPACT_ATOMS: atom_id res chain seq x y z
N MET A 1 5.48 -10.34 -6.59
CA MET A 1 5.96 -10.54 -5.20
C MET A 1 7.30 -9.85 -4.95
N ARG A 2 7.49 -8.63 -5.45
CA ARG A 2 8.75 -7.87 -5.31
C ARG A 2 8.94 -7.31 -3.89
N LEU A 3 7.86 -7.10 -3.15
CA LEU A 3 7.86 -6.37 -1.87
C LEU A 3 7.59 -7.26 -0.66
N LYS A 4 7.69 -8.59 -0.82
CA LYS A 4 7.46 -9.53 0.27
C LYS A 4 8.36 -9.22 1.47
N GLY A 5 7.75 -9.05 2.65
CA GLY A 5 8.44 -8.76 3.91
C GLY A 5 8.81 -7.28 4.12
N GLN A 6 8.46 -6.40 3.18
CA GLN A 6 8.59 -4.95 3.36
C GLN A 6 7.35 -4.37 4.03
N VAL A 7 7.53 -3.26 4.74
CA VAL A 7 6.44 -2.46 5.31
C VAL A 7 6.34 -1.14 4.57
N ALA A 8 5.14 -0.75 4.17
CA ALA A 8 4.88 0.51 3.48
C ALA A 8 3.78 1.32 4.19
N ILE A 9 3.97 2.63 4.29
CA ILE A 9 2.98 3.57 4.83
C ILE A 9 2.44 4.40 3.67
N VAL A 10 1.12 4.47 3.52
CA VAL A 10 0.46 5.27 2.49
C VAL A 10 -0.53 6.23 3.14
N THR A 11 -0.36 7.53 2.90
CA THR A 11 -1.27 8.61 3.33
C THR A 11 -2.25 8.98 2.21
N GLY A 12 -3.41 9.57 2.53
CA GLY A 12 -4.47 9.84 1.55
C GLY A 12 -4.98 8.57 0.87
N ALA A 13 -4.93 7.43 1.57
CA ALA A 13 -5.24 6.12 1.00
C ALA A 13 -6.75 5.80 0.98
N GLY A 14 -7.61 6.70 1.45
CA GLY A 14 -9.06 6.48 1.50
C GLY A 14 -9.70 6.36 0.11
N GLN A 15 -9.12 6.98 -0.92
CA GLN A 15 -9.65 6.94 -2.29
C GLN A 15 -8.61 7.26 -3.37
N GLY A 16 -9.01 7.07 -4.64
CA GLY A 16 -8.26 7.52 -5.81
C GLY A 16 -6.86 6.92 -5.90
N ILE A 17 -5.86 7.80 -6.06
CA ILE A 17 -4.46 7.40 -6.28
C ILE A 17 -3.90 6.69 -5.04
N GLY A 18 -4.17 7.20 -3.83
CA GLY A 18 -3.63 6.60 -2.61
C GLY A 18 -4.14 5.18 -2.40
N GLN A 19 -5.43 4.94 -2.64
CA GLN A 19 -6.02 3.59 -2.60
C GLN A 19 -5.38 2.65 -3.64
N ALA A 20 -5.17 3.15 -4.87
CA ALA A 20 -4.56 2.36 -5.95
C ALA A 20 -3.11 1.97 -5.61
N ILE A 21 -2.34 2.90 -5.03
CA ILE A 21 -0.97 2.66 -4.56
C ILE A 21 -0.97 1.61 -3.45
N ALA A 22 -1.75 1.80 -2.38
CA ALA A 22 -1.81 0.87 -1.26
C ALA A 22 -2.17 -0.56 -1.71
N THR A 23 -3.15 -0.68 -2.60
CA THR A 23 -3.58 -1.98 -3.15
C THR A 23 -2.49 -2.64 -3.98
N THR A 24 -1.76 -1.87 -4.79
CA THR A 24 -0.67 -2.40 -5.62
C THR A 24 0.50 -2.88 -4.75
N LEU A 25 0.87 -2.12 -3.72
CA LEU A 25 1.94 -2.50 -2.79
C LEU A 25 1.59 -3.78 -2.02
N ALA A 26 0.34 -3.91 -1.56
CA ALA A 26 -0.15 -5.10 -0.89
C ALA A 26 -0.11 -6.33 -1.82
N ARG A 27 -0.53 -6.19 -3.08
CA ARG A 27 -0.45 -7.26 -4.10
C ARG A 27 1.00 -7.72 -4.35
N GLU A 28 1.96 -6.81 -4.27
CA GLU A 28 3.37 -7.13 -4.38
C GLU A 28 3.98 -7.77 -3.12
N GLY A 29 3.19 -7.90 -2.04
CA GLY A 29 3.54 -8.62 -0.82
C GLY A 29 3.99 -7.75 0.35
N ALA A 30 3.84 -6.43 0.24
CA ALA A 30 4.14 -5.53 1.35
C ALA A 30 3.04 -5.62 2.43
N ALA A 31 3.44 -5.49 3.69
CA ALA A 31 2.51 -5.12 4.76
C ALA A 31 2.25 -3.61 4.67
N VAL A 32 1.00 -3.21 4.40
CA VAL A 32 0.66 -1.81 4.14
C VAL A 32 -0.12 -1.23 5.31
N VAL A 33 0.37 -0.11 5.84
CA VAL A 33 -0.35 0.74 6.80
C VAL A 33 -0.94 1.91 6.03
N VAL A 34 -2.24 2.14 6.21
CA VAL A 34 -2.98 3.20 5.53
C VAL A 34 -3.41 4.27 6.52
N ASN A 35 -3.27 5.52 6.11
CA ASN A 35 -3.89 6.69 6.75
C ASN A 35 -4.63 7.46 5.67
N ASP A 36 -5.82 7.97 5.98
CA ASP A 36 -6.49 8.95 5.11
C ASP A 36 -6.05 10.37 5.48
#